data_AF-A0A453MTK9-F1
#
_entry.id   AF-A0A453MTK9-F1
#
_cell.length_a   1.000
_cell.length_b   1.000
_cell.length_c   1.000
_cell.angle_alpha   90.00
_cell.angle_beta   90.00
_cell.angle_gamma   90.00
#
_symmetry.space_group_name_H-M   'P 1'
#
loop_
_entity.id
_entity.type
_entity.pdbx_description
1 polymer ?
#
loop_
_entity_poly.entity_id
_entity_poly.type
_entity_poly.pdbx_seq_one_letter_code
_entity_poly.pdbx_strand_id
1 'polypeptide(L)'
;MEAQLSRPLMALRLIFLLCFFSALARCCRFLAAEAAPTLVTRLPGLDGALPFRLETGHVFLVRHVRSWTHCKQLHFVHGRYVIVDEEKGSELFYYFIESEGDPRRDPVVLWLTGGDRCSVLRALLFEIGPLKIIGEPYNGTIPRLRYHPYSWTKVASILFVDSPVGAGFSFSRNPTGYHVGEVSSSLQLKKFLTKWSTEHPYYIANHFYIGGDSAGGKIVPFLAQKISEDIEARVRPLINLKGYLVGNPGTGESIDFESRVPFLHGMGIISDQLYETIMEHCHGEVYTNPKTALCAQASDRFDRNYGTYLSYFWANNNITRDALGIKKGSKDEWVRCHEGDLPYSFDIKSTIKYHRNMTLKGYPALVYSGDHDSAVPFLGTQSWVRSLNFPIVDEWRAWHLDGQSAGFTITYTNNLTFATVKGGGHTAPEF
;
A
#
# COMPACT_ATOMS: atom_id res chain seq x y z
N MET A 1 -49.50 -61.41 10.23
CA MET A 1 -49.00 -61.42 11.62
C MET A 1 -48.27 -60.11 11.87
N GLU A 2 -48.99 -59.09 12.32
CA GLU A 2 -48.38 -57.86 12.83
C GLU A 2 -47.86 -58.12 14.25
N ALA A 3 -46.55 -57.99 14.45
CA ALA A 3 -45.96 -58.05 15.79
C ALA A 3 -46.02 -56.66 16.42
N GLN A 4 -46.81 -56.54 17.48
CA GLN A 4 -46.82 -55.40 18.40
C GLN A 4 -45.42 -55.19 18.99
N LEU A 5 -44.78 -54.08 18.63
CA LEU A 5 -43.58 -53.62 19.29
C LEU A 5 -43.97 -53.08 20.67
N SER A 6 -43.43 -53.70 21.73
CA SER A 6 -43.79 -53.40 23.11
C SER A 6 -43.41 -51.96 23.52
N ARG A 7 -44.35 -51.27 24.21
CA ARG A 7 -44.21 -49.89 24.72
C ARG A 7 -42.91 -49.57 25.50
N PRO A 8 -42.20 -50.49 26.18
CA PRO A 8 -40.94 -50.17 26.86
C PRO A 8 -39.79 -49.81 25.90
N LEU A 9 -39.76 -50.39 24.69
CA LEU A 9 -38.70 -50.11 23.71
C LEU A 9 -38.83 -48.72 23.09
N MET A 10 -40.05 -48.20 22.97
CA MET A 10 -40.29 -46.88 22.39
C MET A 10 -39.89 -45.75 23.35
N ALA A 11 -40.15 -45.92 24.65
CA ALA A 11 -39.70 -45.00 25.69
C ALA A 11 -38.17 -44.97 25.82
N LEU A 12 -37.51 -46.14 25.75
CA LEU A 12 -36.06 -46.23 25.79
C LEU A 12 -35.40 -45.57 24.56
N ARG A 13 -36.02 -45.70 23.37
CA ARG A 13 -35.57 -45.00 22.15
C ARG A 13 -35.76 -43.49 22.25
N LEU A 14 -36.86 -43.00 22.83
CA LEU A 14 -37.09 -41.56 22.99
C LEU A 14 -36.11 -40.93 23.99
N ILE A 15 -35.80 -41.63 25.09
CA ILE A 15 -34.78 -41.20 26.06
C ILE A 15 -33.39 -41.22 25.43
N PHE A 16 -33.06 -42.25 24.64
CA PHE A 16 -31.80 -42.28 23.90
C PHE A 16 -31.69 -41.13 22.90
N LEU A 17 -32.75 -40.83 22.14
CA LEU A 17 -32.79 -39.70 21.21
C LEU A 17 -32.66 -38.35 21.91
N LEU A 18 -33.38 -38.12 23.02
CA LEU A 18 -33.30 -36.89 23.82
C LEU A 18 -31.91 -36.73 24.48
N CYS A 19 -31.32 -37.82 24.98
CA CYS A 19 -29.96 -37.82 25.50
C CYS A 19 -28.94 -37.56 24.39
N PHE A 20 -29.12 -38.14 23.19
CA PHE A 20 -28.25 -37.90 22.03
C PHE A 20 -28.32 -36.45 21.56
N PHE A 21 -29.52 -35.86 21.46
CA PHE A 21 -29.69 -34.46 21.09
C PHE A 21 -29.18 -33.50 22.17
N SER A 22 -29.34 -33.82 23.46
CA SER A 22 -28.77 -33.02 24.55
C SER A 22 -27.24 -33.12 24.63
N ALA A 23 -26.66 -34.28 24.28
CA ALA A 23 -25.22 -34.51 24.20
C ALA A 23 -24.59 -33.84 22.96
N LEU A 24 -25.27 -33.89 21.80
CA LEU A 24 -24.88 -33.12 20.60
C LEU A 24 -24.97 -31.61 20.83
N ALA A 25 -26.01 -31.13 21.50
CA ALA A 25 -26.14 -29.71 21.87
C ALA A 25 -25.09 -29.27 22.91
N ARG A 26 -24.62 -30.18 23.78
CA ARG A 26 -23.51 -29.92 24.73
C ARG A 26 -22.13 -30.00 24.07
N CYS A 27 -21.95 -30.80 23.02
CA CYS A 27 -20.68 -30.92 22.27
C CYS A 27 -20.45 -29.75 21.31
N CYS A 28 -21.51 -29.17 20.74
CA CYS A 28 -21.43 -28.00 19.87
C CYS A 28 -21.70 -26.69 20.64
N ARG A 29 -20.83 -26.35 21.60
CA ARG A 29 -20.78 -24.96 22.09
C ARG A 29 -20.13 -24.10 21.01
N PHE A 30 -20.93 -23.33 20.28
CA PHE A 30 -20.46 -22.22 19.45
C PHE A 30 -19.91 -21.13 20.37
N LEU A 31 -18.61 -21.15 20.63
CA LEU A 31 -17.89 -19.97 21.12
C LEU A 31 -17.59 -19.11 19.90
N ALA A 32 -18.56 -18.28 19.50
CA ALA A 32 -18.26 -17.12 18.67
C ALA A 32 -17.42 -16.18 19.54
N ALA A 33 -16.11 -16.17 19.34
CA ALA A 33 -15.29 -15.08 19.86
C ALA A 33 -15.78 -13.81 19.16
N GLU A 34 -16.28 -12.86 19.94
CA GLU A 34 -16.76 -11.58 19.43
C GLU A 34 -15.57 -10.88 18.74
N ALA A 35 -15.65 -10.76 17.41
CA ALA A 35 -14.63 -10.05 16.65
C ALA A 35 -14.62 -8.60 17.14
N ALA A 36 -13.47 -8.12 17.59
CA ALA A 36 -13.32 -6.68 17.83
C ALA A 36 -13.66 -5.95 16.52
N PRO A 37 -14.38 -4.81 16.58
CA PRO A 37 -14.77 -4.08 15.37
C PRO A 37 -13.51 -3.72 14.58
N THR A 38 -13.48 -4.12 13.31
CA THR A 38 -12.44 -3.78 12.32
C THR A 38 -12.55 -2.32 11.88
N LEU A 39 -13.74 -1.76 12.12
CA LEU A 39 -14.05 -0.36 11.95
C LEU A 39 -13.46 0.47 13.09
N VAL A 40 -12.54 1.35 12.74
CA VAL A 40 -12.07 2.40 13.63
C VAL A 40 -13.16 3.46 13.71
N THR A 41 -13.55 3.85 14.91
CA THR A 41 -14.59 4.89 15.15
C THR A 41 -14.00 6.20 15.64
N ARG A 42 -12.81 6.15 16.25
CA ARG A 42 -12.04 7.30 16.76
C ARG A 42 -10.55 7.03 16.59
N LEU A 43 -9.79 8.08 16.28
CA LEU A 43 -8.34 8.04 16.26
C LEU A 43 -7.77 9.01 17.29
N PRO A 44 -6.78 8.61 18.10
CA PRO A 44 -6.09 9.52 18.99
C PRO A 44 -5.47 10.71 18.23
N GLY A 45 -5.54 11.89 18.83
CA GLY A 45 -5.07 13.12 18.21
C GLY A 45 -6.08 13.78 17.26
N LEU A 46 -7.13 13.09 16.81
CA LEU A 46 -8.22 13.69 16.03
C LEU A 46 -9.38 14.08 16.94
N ASP A 47 -9.86 15.32 16.80
CA ASP A 47 -10.99 15.83 17.56
C ASP A 47 -12.32 15.20 17.06
N GLY A 48 -13.01 14.45 17.92
CA GLY A 48 -14.34 13.89 17.63
C GLY A 48 -14.34 12.47 17.04
N ALA A 49 -15.44 12.11 16.37
CA ALA A 49 -15.56 10.85 15.63
C ALA A 49 -14.93 10.99 14.24
N LEU A 50 -14.55 9.86 13.63
CA LEU A 50 -14.02 9.89 12.27
C LEU A 50 -15.10 10.38 11.28
N PRO A 51 -14.80 11.39 10.43
CA PRO A 51 -15.73 11.88 9.42
C PRO A 51 -15.81 10.97 8.18
N PHE A 52 -15.04 9.88 8.17
CA PHE A 52 -14.97 8.89 7.10
C PHE A 52 -14.93 7.47 7.70
N ARG A 53 -15.22 6.47 6.88
CA ARG A 53 -15.20 5.06 7.28
C ARG A 53 -13.80 4.49 7.10
N LEU A 54 -13.13 4.18 8.21
CA LEU A 54 -11.81 3.55 8.24
C LEU A 54 -11.91 2.13 8.77
N GLU A 55 -11.61 1.17 7.92
CA GLU A 55 -11.36 -0.21 8.30
C GLU A 55 -9.85 -0.45 8.40
N THR A 56 -9.43 -1.01 9.53
CA THR A 56 -8.06 -1.49 9.69
C THR A 56 -8.10 -2.96 9.95
N GLY A 57 -7.35 -3.71 9.15
CA GLY A 57 -6.99 -5.06 9.51
C GLY A 57 -8.16 -6.03 9.69
N HIS A 58 -8.48 -6.78 8.64
CA HIS A 58 -9.29 -8.00 8.72
C HIS A 58 -9.19 -8.83 7.44
N VAL A 59 -9.02 -10.14 7.56
CA VAL A 59 -9.43 -11.16 6.57
C VAL A 59 -9.85 -12.40 7.35
N PHE A 60 -11.08 -12.89 7.14
CA PHE A 60 -11.50 -14.17 7.69
C PHE A 60 -10.72 -15.30 7.00
N LEU A 61 -10.22 -16.25 7.78
CA LEU A 61 -9.74 -17.52 7.23
C LEU A 61 -10.56 -18.65 7.81
N VAL A 62 -11.34 -19.29 6.95
CA VAL A 62 -11.93 -20.60 7.25
C VAL A 62 -10.80 -21.63 7.20
N ARG A 63 -10.28 -22.04 8.37
CA ARG A 63 -9.42 -23.23 8.45
C ARG A 63 -10.31 -24.47 8.49
N HIS A 64 -10.28 -25.27 7.43
CA HIS A 64 -10.72 -26.66 7.51
C HIS A 64 -9.67 -27.50 8.24
N VAL A 65 -9.92 -27.81 9.51
CA VAL A 65 -9.15 -28.81 10.25
C VAL A 65 -9.74 -30.19 9.92
N ARG A 66 -8.96 -31.07 9.29
CA ARG A 66 -9.31 -32.50 9.18
C ARG A 66 -9.14 -33.14 10.56
N SER A 67 -10.22 -33.31 11.31
CA SER A 67 -10.24 -34.19 12.49
C SER A 67 -10.69 -35.60 12.09
N TRP A 68 -10.01 -36.62 12.61
CA TRP A 68 -10.38 -38.04 12.52
C TRP A 68 -11.41 -38.47 13.58
N THR A 69 -12.29 -37.55 13.96
CA THR A 69 -13.47 -37.82 14.79
C THR A 69 -14.63 -36.99 14.25
N HIS A 70 -15.85 -37.53 14.32
CA HIS A 70 -17.07 -37.12 13.60
C HIS A 70 -17.60 -35.67 13.85
N CYS A 71 -16.77 -34.74 14.33
CA CYS A 71 -17.11 -33.33 14.51
C CYS A 71 -16.11 -32.45 13.74
N LYS A 72 -16.50 -31.91 12.58
CA LYS A 72 -15.74 -30.85 11.91
C LYS A 72 -15.82 -29.59 12.77
N GLN A 73 -14.79 -29.32 13.55
CA GLN A 73 -14.69 -28.09 14.33
C GLN A 73 -14.17 -26.98 13.39
N LEU A 74 -15.05 -26.06 12.98
CA LEU A 74 -14.67 -24.84 12.29
C LEU A 74 -14.01 -23.92 13.31
N HIS A 75 -12.68 -23.87 13.32
CA HIS A 75 -11.96 -22.85 14.08
C HIS A 75 -11.89 -21.57 13.24
N PHE A 76 -12.67 -20.56 13.63
CA PHE A 76 -12.53 -19.20 13.12
C PHE A 76 -11.31 -18.56 13.81
N VAL A 77 -10.18 -18.48 13.11
CA VAL A 77 -9.04 -17.71 13.59
C VAL A 77 -9.23 -16.27 13.12
N HIS A 78 -9.54 -15.40 14.07
CA HIS A 78 -9.67 -13.97 13.83
C HIS A 78 -8.28 -13.37 13.60
N GLY A 79 -7.99 -12.93 12.38
CA GLY A 79 -6.78 -12.21 12.02
C GLY A 79 -7.12 -10.77 11.64
N ARG A 80 -6.58 -9.79 12.36
CA ARG A 80 -6.60 -8.37 11.95
C ARG A 80 -5.59 -8.05 10.83
N TYR A 81 -5.04 -9.07 10.19
CA TYR A 81 -3.98 -8.95 9.19
C TYR A 81 -4.25 -9.96 8.08
N VAL A 82 -3.73 -9.71 6.89
CA VAL A 82 -3.85 -10.63 5.78
C VAL A 82 -2.61 -11.50 5.71
N ILE A 83 -2.77 -12.80 5.97
CA ILE A 83 -1.66 -13.76 5.86
C ILE A 83 -1.26 -13.89 4.39
N VAL A 84 -0.03 -13.55 4.06
CA VAL A 84 0.55 -13.67 2.71
C VAL A 84 1.55 -14.83 2.59
N ASP A 85 2.01 -15.37 3.72
CA ASP A 85 2.82 -16.58 3.77
C ASP A 85 2.43 -17.40 5.02
N GLU A 86 1.75 -18.53 4.82
CA GLU A 86 1.29 -19.39 5.91
C GLU A 86 2.44 -20.13 6.61
N GLU A 87 3.52 -20.46 5.87
CA GLU A 87 4.65 -21.23 6.39
C GLU A 87 5.50 -20.36 7.30
N LYS A 88 5.81 -19.13 6.85
CA LYS A 88 6.61 -18.18 7.61
C LYS A 88 5.76 -17.38 8.60
N GLY A 89 4.43 -17.48 8.50
CA GLY A 89 3.48 -16.71 9.30
C GLY A 89 3.61 -15.22 9.03
N SER A 90 3.75 -14.84 7.75
CA SER A 90 3.90 -13.46 7.33
C SER A 90 2.54 -12.84 7.02
N GLU A 91 2.31 -11.66 7.60
CA GLU A 91 1.02 -10.99 7.74
C GLU A 91 1.16 -9.51 7.34
N LEU A 92 0.37 -9.05 6.36
CA LEU A 92 0.33 -7.63 5.96
C LEU A 92 -0.79 -6.87 6.68
N PHE A 93 -0.47 -5.66 7.13
CA PHE A 93 -1.40 -4.69 7.69
C PHE A 93 -1.91 -3.73 6.61
N TYR A 94 -3.12 -3.22 6.78
CA TYR A 94 -3.69 -2.24 5.87
C TYR A 94 -4.65 -1.27 6.56
N TYR A 95 -4.83 -0.12 5.93
CA TYR A 95 -5.86 0.86 6.20
C TYR A 95 -6.73 0.93 4.94
N PHE A 96 -8.02 0.62 5.06
CA PHE A 96 -8.99 0.78 3.99
C PHE A 96 -9.95 1.91 4.35
N ILE A 97 -9.98 2.94 3.50
CA ILE A 97 -10.87 4.09 3.69
C ILE A 97 -11.85 4.09 2.53
N GLU A 98 -13.15 4.03 2.84
CA GLU A 98 -14.18 4.10 1.81
C GLU A 98 -14.25 5.50 1.18
N SER A 99 -14.67 5.56 -0.09
CA SER A 99 -14.98 6.82 -0.73
C SER A 99 -16.00 7.61 0.10
N GLU A 100 -15.73 8.89 0.29
CA GLU A 100 -16.66 9.85 0.87
C GLU A 100 -17.78 10.26 -0.11
N GLY A 101 -17.68 9.84 -1.38
CA GLY A 101 -18.71 9.95 -2.41
C GLY A 101 -19.71 8.78 -2.37
N ASP A 102 -19.76 7.97 -3.43
CA ASP A 102 -20.54 6.72 -3.48
C ASP A 102 -19.59 5.51 -3.52
N PRO A 103 -19.21 4.92 -2.37
CA PRO A 103 -18.25 3.81 -2.33
C PRO A 103 -18.69 2.55 -3.10
N ARG A 104 -19.97 2.44 -3.47
CA ARG A 104 -20.48 1.33 -4.30
C ARG A 104 -20.18 1.51 -5.80
N ARG A 105 -19.82 2.72 -6.22
CA ARG A 105 -19.59 3.09 -7.63
C ARG A 105 -18.18 3.62 -7.86
N ASP A 106 -17.68 4.39 -6.89
CA ASP A 106 -16.38 5.02 -6.95
C ASP A 106 -15.26 3.97 -7.01
N PRO A 107 -14.14 4.27 -7.68
CA PRO A 107 -13.05 3.33 -7.84
C PRO A 107 -12.42 2.92 -6.51
N VAL A 108 -11.79 1.75 -6.52
CA VAL A 108 -10.88 1.29 -5.46
C VAL A 108 -9.45 1.49 -5.94
N VAL A 109 -8.62 2.14 -5.13
CA VAL A 109 -7.21 2.38 -5.43
C VAL A 109 -6.34 1.69 -4.38
N LEU A 110 -5.48 0.77 -4.81
CA LEU A 110 -4.35 0.33 -3.98
C LEU A 110 -3.28 1.42 -4.03
N TRP A 111 -2.86 1.96 -2.88
CA TRP A 111 -1.74 2.91 -2.82
C TRP A 111 -0.51 2.28 -2.16
N LEU A 112 0.66 2.49 -2.77
CA LEU A 112 1.96 2.01 -2.31
C LEU A 112 2.96 3.18 -2.24
N THR A 113 3.30 3.60 -1.03
CA THR A 113 4.41 4.54 -0.80
C THR A 113 5.73 3.87 -1.18
N GLY A 114 6.65 4.63 -1.78
CA GLY A 114 7.98 4.13 -2.12
C GLY A 114 8.96 4.09 -0.95
N GLY A 115 10.23 3.82 -1.27
CA GLY A 115 11.26 3.43 -0.31
C GLY A 115 11.13 1.97 0.12
N ASP A 116 12.25 1.30 0.32
CA ASP A 116 12.24 -0.11 0.69
C ASP A 116 11.67 -0.26 2.09
N ARG A 117 10.56 -1.01 2.21
CA ARG A 117 9.90 -1.26 3.50
C ARG A 117 9.47 0.02 4.23
N CYS A 118 9.14 1.07 3.49
CA CYS A 118 8.47 2.23 4.06
C CYS A 118 7.00 1.94 4.32
N SER A 119 6.50 2.45 5.44
CA SER A 119 5.11 2.34 5.83
C SER A 119 4.25 3.27 4.98
N VAL A 120 3.14 2.73 4.49
CA VAL A 120 2.13 3.47 3.73
C VAL A 120 1.37 4.49 4.58
N LEU A 121 1.55 4.45 5.91
CA LEU A 121 0.99 5.44 6.82
C LEU A 121 1.44 6.87 6.45
N ARG A 122 2.60 7.01 5.78
CA ARG A 122 3.03 8.29 5.22
C ARG A 122 1.98 8.85 4.25
N ALA A 123 1.54 8.05 3.28
CA ALA A 123 0.54 8.50 2.31
C ALA A 123 -0.80 8.85 2.95
N LEU A 124 -1.17 8.14 4.01
CA LEU A 124 -2.40 8.38 4.77
C LEU A 124 -2.35 9.70 5.56
N LEU A 125 -1.19 10.10 6.10
CA LEU A 125 -1.01 11.27 6.98
C LEU A 125 -0.43 12.51 6.33
N PHE A 126 0.22 12.40 5.17
CA PHE A 126 0.94 13.52 4.56
C PHE A 126 0.54 13.77 3.11
N GLU A 127 0.06 12.75 2.40
CA GLU A 127 -0.13 12.81 0.94
C GLU A 127 -1.62 12.80 0.59
N ILE A 128 -2.13 11.65 0.14
CA ILE A 128 -3.46 11.53 -0.45
C ILE A 128 -4.56 11.19 0.57
N GLY A 129 -4.22 10.86 1.81
CA GLY A 129 -5.17 10.45 2.83
C GLY A 129 -5.99 11.60 3.45
N PRO A 130 -7.07 11.27 4.19
CA PRO A 130 -7.99 12.24 4.79
C PRO A 130 -7.52 12.78 6.13
N LEU A 131 -6.27 12.48 6.53
CA LEU A 131 -5.69 12.93 7.77
C LEU A 131 -4.40 13.71 7.48
N LYS A 132 -4.17 14.75 8.29
CA LYS A 132 -2.88 15.43 8.36
C LYS A 132 -2.39 15.51 9.80
N ILE A 133 -1.12 15.17 10.02
CA ILE A 133 -0.45 15.51 11.27
C ILE A 133 -0.28 17.03 11.36
N ILE A 134 -0.61 17.59 12.52
CA ILE A 134 -0.35 19.00 12.80
C ILE A 134 1.11 19.14 13.22
N GLY A 135 1.87 19.94 12.48
CA GLY A 135 3.31 20.18 12.68
C GLY A 135 3.62 21.07 13.87
N GLU A 136 3.23 20.65 15.08
CA GLU A 136 3.53 21.32 16.34
C GLU A 136 4.76 20.69 17.02
N PRO A 137 5.58 21.46 17.77
CA PRO A 137 6.68 20.89 18.52
C PRO A 137 6.21 19.76 19.46
N TYR A 138 6.86 18.60 19.37
CA TYR A 138 6.52 17.47 20.22
C TYR A 138 6.73 17.81 21.70
N ASN A 139 5.66 17.75 22.48
CA ASN A 139 5.61 18.11 23.89
C ASN A 139 5.49 16.89 24.83
N GLY A 140 5.65 15.68 24.30
CA GLY A 140 5.47 14.42 25.05
C GLY A 140 4.04 13.87 25.06
N THR A 141 3.08 14.56 24.44
CA THR A 141 1.68 14.09 24.29
C THR A 141 1.42 13.53 22.90
N ILE A 142 0.28 12.85 22.71
CA ILE A 142 -0.07 12.25 21.41
C ILE A 142 -0.14 13.36 20.35
N PRO A 143 0.61 13.25 19.24
CA PRO A 143 0.56 14.23 18.16
C PRO A 143 -0.86 14.42 17.63
N ARG A 144 -1.23 15.67 17.36
CA ARG A 144 -2.57 16.01 16.89
C ARG A 144 -2.73 15.74 15.40
N LEU A 145 -3.95 15.35 15.03
CA LEU A 145 -4.40 15.12 13.67
C LEU A 145 -5.50 16.13 13.34
N ARG A 146 -5.61 16.46 12.06
CA ARG A 146 -6.77 17.16 11.50
C ARG A 146 -7.26 16.45 10.25
N TYR A 147 -8.53 16.65 9.95
CA TYR A 147 -9.10 16.20 8.68
C TYR A 147 -8.50 16.96 7.50
N HIS A 148 -8.22 16.26 6.39
CA HIS A 148 -7.67 16.81 5.16
C HIS A 148 -8.74 16.82 4.06
N PRO A 149 -9.29 17.99 3.69
CA PRO A 149 -10.44 18.07 2.78
C PRO A 149 -10.11 17.77 1.32
N TYR A 150 -8.83 17.80 0.93
CA TYR A 150 -8.37 17.53 -0.44
C TYR A 150 -7.88 16.08 -0.64
N SER A 151 -8.26 15.19 0.28
CA SER A 151 -7.92 13.77 0.15
C SER A 151 -8.53 13.14 -1.10
N TRP A 152 -7.81 12.18 -1.65
CA TRP A 152 -8.33 11.36 -2.75
C TRP A 152 -9.50 10.47 -2.32
N THR A 153 -9.73 10.29 -1.01
CA THR A 153 -10.93 9.60 -0.50
C THR A 153 -12.22 10.33 -0.83
N LYS A 154 -12.16 11.59 -1.29
CA LYS A 154 -13.32 12.31 -1.82
C LYS A 154 -13.94 11.66 -3.06
N VAL A 155 -13.18 10.88 -3.82
CA VAL A 155 -13.61 10.33 -5.11
C VAL A 155 -13.24 8.86 -5.31
N ALA A 156 -12.63 8.21 -4.31
CA ALA A 156 -12.20 6.83 -4.40
C ALA A 156 -12.16 6.17 -3.02
N SER A 157 -12.41 4.87 -2.96
CA SER A 157 -12.02 4.08 -1.80
C SER A 157 -10.55 3.71 -1.93
N ILE A 158 -9.76 3.89 -0.87
CA ILE A 158 -8.30 3.71 -0.93
C ILE A 158 -7.85 2.63 0.04
N LEU A 159 -7.08 1.69 -0.49
CA LEU A 159 -6.45 0.59 0.24
C LEU A 159 -4.97 0.91 0.39
N PHE A 160 -4.59 1.38 1.57
CA PHE A 160 -3.21 1.65 1.95
C PHE A 160 -2.64 0.38 2.60
N VAL A 161 -1.65 -0.26 1.98
CA VAL A 161 -1.07 -1.52 2.49
C VAL A 161 0.37 -1.31 2.93
N ASP A 162 0.68 -1.65 4.18
CA ASP A 162 2.05 -1.71 4.67
C ASP A 162 2.76 -2.89 3.98
N SER A 163 3.52 -2.62 2.92
CA SER A 163 4.16 -3.65 2.11
C SER A 163 5.60 -3.28 1.79
N PRO A 164 6.54 -4.25 1.78
CA PRO A 164 6.36 -5.68 2.06
C PRO A 164 6.22 -6.00 3.56
N VAL A 165 6.14 -7.29 3.89
CA VAL A 165 6.30 -7.81 5.26
C VAL A 165 7.49 -7.16 5.95
N GLY A 166 7.28 -6.46 7.06
CA GLY A 166 8.29 -5.69 7.78
C GLY A 166 8.05 -4.18 7.74
N ALA A 167 7.43 -3.67 6.66
CA ALA A 167 7.01 -2.27 6.57
C ALA A 167 5.95 -1.95 7.62
N GLY A 168 6.09 -0.82 8.31
CA GLY A 168 5.13 -0.35 9.31
C GLY A 168 4.69 -1.44 10.28
N PHE A 169 3.39 -1.76 10.28
CA PHE A 169 2.82 -2.77 11.18
C PHE A 169 2.85 -4.21 10.63
N SER A 170 3.21 -4.40 9.36
CA SER A 170 3.33 -5.73 8.73
C SER A 170 4.52 -6.50 9.29
N PHE A 171 4.36 -7.81 9.50
CA PHE A 171 5.36 -8.61 10.22
C PHE A 171 5.38 -10.08 9.80
N SER A 172 6.43 -10.79 10.23
CA SER A 172 6.56 -12.24 10.10
C SER A 172 6.91 -12.85 11.45
N ARG A 173 6.32 -14.02 11.73
CA ARG A 173 6.65 -14.81 12.94
C ARG A 173 7.97 -15.56 12.79
N ASN A 174 8.36 -15.86 11.56
CA ASN A 174 9.65 -16.46 11.25
C ASN A 174 10.60 -15.38 10.69
N PRO A 175 11.84 -15.24 11.20
CA PRO A 175 12.84 -14.30 10.69
C PRO A 175 13.08 -14.39 9.18
N THR A 176 13.05 -15.61 8.61
CA THR A 176 13.21 -15.82 7.16
C THR A 176 12.05 -15.29 6.32
N GLY A 177 10.92 -14.91 6.94
CA GLY A 177 9.82 -14.23 6.27
C GLY A 177 10.08 -12.76 6.01
N TYR A 178 11.11 -12.19 6.63
CA TYR A 178 11.63 -10.88 6.25
C TYR A 178 12.57 -10.95 5.05
N HIS A 179 12.94 -12.12 4.52
CA HIS A 179 13.76 -12.19 3.30
C HIS A 179 12.85 -11.98 2.08
N VAL A 180 12.72 -10.73 1.64
CA VAL A 180 11.87 -10.34 0.50
C VAL A 180 12.64 -9.45 -0.49
N GLY A 181 12.00 -9.10 -1.59
CA GLY A 181 12.49 -8.21 -2.64
C GLY A 181 11.35 -7.70 -3.50
N GLU A 182 11.66 -7.01 -4.59
CA GLU A 182 10.67 -6.37 -5.45
C GLU A 182 9.69 -7.39 -6.07
N VAL A 183 10.18 -8.53 -6.54
CA VAL A 183 9.31 -9.60 -7.08
C VAL A 183 8.48 -10.26 -5.97
N SER A 184 9.11 -10.71 -4.89
CA SER A 184 8.40 -11.44 -3.83
C SER A 184 7.40 -10.56 -3.06
N SER A 185 7.71 -9.27 -2.86
CA SER A 185 6.78 -8.28 -2.29
C SER A 185 5.56 -8.07 -3.18
N SER A 186 5.75 -7.98 -4.51
CA SER A 186 4.65 -7.91 -5.46
C SER A 186 3.76 -9.15 -5.42
N LEU A 187 4.34 -10.34 -5.22
CA LEU A 187 3.57 -11.59 -5.07
C LEU A 187 2.82 -11.64 -3.72
N GLN A 188 3.38 -11.09 -2.64
CA GLN A 188 2.67 -10.89 -1.38
C GLN A 188 1.45 -9.98 -1.56
N LEU A 189 1.63 -8.84 -2.26
CA LEU A 189 0.54 -7.92 -2.59
C LEU A 189 -0.54 -8.57 -3.47
N LYS A 190 -0.15 -9.37 -4.46
CA LYS A 190 -1.11 -10.12 -5.28
C LYS A 190 -1.97 -11.06 -4.42
N LYS A 191 -1.35 -11.85 -3.55
CA LYS A 191 -2.04 -12.75 -2.62
C LYS A 191 -2.90 -11.99 -1.62
N PHE A 192 -2.41 -10.85 -1.14
CA PHE A 192 -3.18 -9.94 -0.30
C PHE A 192 -4.45 -9.50 -1.00
N LEU A 193 -4.37 -9.01 -2.25
CA LEU A 193 -5.52 -8.56 -3.03
C LEU A 193 -6.51 -9.68 -3.30
N THR A 194 -6.05 -10.88 -3.63
CA THR A 194 -6.91 -12.07 -3.78
C THR A 194 -7.74 -12.30 -2.50
N LYS A 195 -7.09 -12.31 -1.33
CA LYS A 195 -7.76 -12.57 -0.05
C LYS A 195 -8.68 -11.42 0.35
N TRP A 196 -8.19 -10.19 0.27
CA TRP A 196 -8.97 -8.98 0.58
C TRP A 196 -10.24 -8.93 -0.28
N SER A 197 -10.11 -9.12 -1.59
CA SER A 197 -11.23 -9.11 -2.54
C SER A 197 -12.25 -10.24 -2.31
N THR A 198 -11.80 -11.38 -1.77
CA THR A 198 -12.71 -12.50 -1.41
C THR A 198 -13.59 -12.15 -0.22
N GLU A 199 -13.03 -11.45 0.77
CA GLU A 199 -13.76 -10.98 1.95
C GLU A 199 -14.53 -9.67 1.71
N HIS A 200 -14.19 -8.96 0.64
CA HIS A 200 -14.80 -7.69 0.22
C HIS A 200 -15.49 -7.81 -1.15
N PRO A 201 -16.42 -8.78 -1.34
CA PRO A 201 -16.97 -9.09 -2.66
C PRO A 201 -17.76 -7.92 -3.27
N TYR A 202 -18.26 -6.99 -2.44
CA TYR A 202 -18.96 -5.79 -2.88
C TYR A 202 -18.09 -4.85 -3.73
N TYR A 203 -16.77 -4.90 -3.56
CA TYR A 203 -15.82 -4.04 -4.28
C TYR A 203 -15.28 -4.65 -5.58
N ILE A 204 -15.63 -5.92 -5.89
CA ILE A 204 -15.17 -6.62 -7.09
C ILE A 204 -15.60 -5.93 -8.38
N ALA A 205 -16.79 -5.32 -8.38
CA ALA A 205 -17.34 -4.64 -9.55
C ALA A 205 -16.74 -3.24 -9.75
N ASN A 206 -16.24 -2.59 -8.70
CA ASN A 206 -15.67 -1.25 -8.76
C ASN A 206 -14.47 -1.23 -9.70
N HIS A 207 -14.27 -0.10 -10.38
CA HIS A 207 -13.03 0.11 -11.14
C HIS A 207 -11.84 0.06 -10.18
N PHE A 208 -10.84 -0.74 -10.50
CA PHE A 208 -9.67 -0.91 -9.66
C PHE A 208 -8.43 -0.28 -10.29
N TYR A 209 -7.69 0.51 -9.52
CA TYR A 209 -6.44 1.13 -9.93
C TYR A 209 -5.33 0.82 -8.94
N ILE A 210 -4.08 0.84 -9.42
CA ILE A 210 -2.90 0.71 -8.57
C ILE A 210 -2.12 2.00 -8.68
N GLY A 211 -1.86 2.63 -7.54
CA GLY A 211 -1.11 3.86 -7.39
C GLY A 211 0.12 3.66 -6.52
N GLY A 212 1.10 4.52 -6.70
CA GLY A 212 2.24 4.62 -5.79
C GLY A 212 3.23 5.68 -6.22
N ASP A 213 4.23 5.91 -5.39
CA ASP A 213 5.24 6.94 -5.60
C ASP A 213 6.66 6.38 -5.44
N SER A 214 7.66 7.09 -5.96
CA SER A 214 9.07 6.77 -5.71
C SER A 214 9.42 5.31 -6.11
N ALA A 215 9.94 4.48 -5.19
CA ALA A 215 10.20 3.05 -5.45
C ALA A 215 8.92 2.24 -5.81
N GLY A 216 7.73 2.78 -5.54
CA GLY A 216 6.46 2.29 -6.08
C GLY A 216 6.45 2.25 -7.61
N GLY A 217 7.26 3.07 -8.29
CA GLY A 217 7.53 3.00 -9.73
C GLY A 217 8.07 1.65 -10.22
N LYS A 218 8.63 0.83 -9.31
CA LYS A 218 9.00 -0.55 -9.61
C LYS A 218 7.88 -1.56 -9.35
N ILE A 219 7.20 -1.41 -8.22
CA ILE A 219 6.20 -2.38 -7.75
C ILE A 219 4.89 -2.25 -8.53
N VAL A 220 4.41 -1.04 -8.75
CA VAL A 220 3.10 -0.74 -9.38
C VAL A 220 2.97 -1.35 -10.78
N PRO A 221 3.84 -1.05 -11.77
CA PRO A 221 3.69 -1.58 -13.12
C PRO A 221 3.90 -3.11 -13.17
N PHE A 222 4.78 -3.65 -12.33
CA PHE A 222 5.00 -5.09 -12.24
C PHE A 222 3.76 -5.82 -11.67
N LEU A 223 3.21 -5.31 -10.56
CA LEU A 223 2.00 -5.85 -9.94
C LEU A 223 0.80 -5.74 -10.89
N ALA A 224 0.64 -4.61 -11.58
CA ALA A 224 -0.41 -4.43 -12.57
C ALA A 224 -0.32 -5.49 -13.68
N GLN A 225 0.89 -5.83 -14.15
CA GLN A 225 1.08 -6.92 -15.11
C GLN A 225 0.69 -8.27 -14.51
N LYS A 226 1.05 -8.56 -13.26
CA LYS A 226 0.66 -9.82 -12.60
C LYS A 226 -0.84 -9.97 -12.40
N ILE A 227 -1.55 -8.88 -12.13
CA ILE A 227 -3.02 -8.90 -12.06
C ILE A 227 -3.62 -9.09 -13.46
N SER A 228 -3.10 -8.43 -14.49
CA SER A 228 -3.55 -8.64 -15.87
C SER A 228 -3.36 -10.08 -16.34
N GLU A 229 -2.23 -10.71 -16.00
CA GLU A 229 -1.96 -12.14 -16.30
C GLU A 229 -2.99 -13.06 -15.61
N ASP A 230 -3.35 -12.77 -14.35
CA ASP A 230 -4.39 -13.51 -13.62
C ASP A 230 -5.79 -13.32 -14.25
N ILE A 231 -6.11 -12.12 -14.74
CA ILE A 231 -7.37 -11.82 -15.45
C ILE A 231 -7.46 -12.63 -16.76
N GLU A 232 -6.38 -12.65 -17.55
CA GLU A 232 -6.28 -13.44 -18.78
C GLU A 232 -6.43 -14.94 -18.51
N ALA A 233 -5.80 -15.42 -17.43
CA ALA A 233 -5.88 -16.80 -16.96
C ALA A 233 -7.20 -17.13 -16.22
N ARG A 234 -8.11 -16.17 -16.07
CA ARG A 234 -9.41 -16.31 -15.38
C ARG A 234 -9.29 -16.75 -13.91
N VAL A 235 -8.19 -16.39 -13.24
CA VAL A 235 -7.97 -16.67 -11.81
C VAL A 235 -8.94 -15.80 -10.98
N ARG A 236 -9.73 -16.44 -10.12
CA ARG A 236 -10.71 -15.76 -9.25
C ARG A 236 -10.05 -15.30 -7.93
N PRO A 237 -10.49 -14.17 -7.34
CA PRO A 237 -11.50 -13.24 -7.85
C PRO A 237 -10.96 -12.38 -9.01
N LEU A 238 -11.83 -12.04 -9.97
CA LEU A 238 -11.44 -11.20 -11.11
C LEU A 238 -11.52 -9.73 -10.70
N ILE A 239 -10.37 -9.14 -10.39
CA ILE A 239 -10.24 -7.71 -10.12
C ILE A 239 -10.53 -6.93 -11.39
N ASN A 240 -11.40 -5.92 -11.32
CA ASN A 240 -11.75 -5.06 -12.45
C ASN A 240 -10.68 -3.97 -12.68
N LEU A 241 -9.45 -4.39 -12.98
CA LEU A 241 -8.31 -3.50 -13.21
C LEU A 241 -8.59 -2.56 -14.39
N LYS A 242 -8.47 -1.25 -14.16
CA LYS A 242 -8.73 -0.21 -15.17
C LYS A 242 -7.52 0.61 -15.57
N GLY A 243 -6.42 0.54 -14.82
CA GLY A 243 -5.22 1.32 -15.11
C GLY A 243 -4.34 1.44 -13.87
N TYR A 244 -3.30 2.25 -13.97
CA TYR A 244 -2.41 2.51 -12.86
C TYR A 244 -1.80 3.90 -12.96
N LEU A 245 -1.25 4.37 -11.85
CA LEU A 245 -0.61 5.68 -11.77
C LEU A 245 0.63 5.63 -10.91
N VAL A 246 1.63 6.43 -11.27
CA VAL A 246 2.88 6.52 -10.53
C VAL A 246 3.36 7.97 -10.40
N GLY A 247 3.69 8.37 -9.18
CA GLY A 247 4.21 9.70 -8.84
C GLY A 247 5.72 9.68 -8.62
N ASN A 248 6.46 10.58 -9.25
CA ASN A 248 7.92 10.68 -9.13
C ASN A 248 8.62 9.30 -9.19
N PRO A 249 8.32 8.44 -10.18
CA PRO A 249 8.67 7.03 -10.13
C PRO A 249 10.14 6.77 -10.43
N GLY A 250 10.80 5.97 -9.58
CA GLY A 250 12.02 5.27 -9.95
C GLY A 250 11.69 4.00 -10.75
N THR A 251 12.27 3.85 -11.93
CA THR A 251 12.15 2.66 -12.79
C THR A 251 13.25 1.63 -12.54
N GLY A 252 14.35 2.05 -11.90
CA GLY A 252 15.54 1.22 -11.64
C GLY A 252 16.69 1.45 -12.62
N GLU A 253 16.51 2.35 -13.58
CA GLU A 253 17.50 2.70 -14.58
C GLU A 253 18.23 3.98 -14.16
N SER A 254 19.46 4.17 -14.63
CA SER A 254 20.23 5.39 -14.32
C SER A 254 19.54 6.67 -14.80
N ILE A 255 18.75 6.56 -15.89
CA ILE A 255 17.97 7.65 -16.49
C ILE A 255 17.04 8.36 -15.49
N ASP A 256 16.61 7.67 -14.42
CA ASP A 256 15.77 8.27 -13.37
C ASP A 256 16.53 9.36 -12.59
N PHE A 257 17.85 9.23 -12.47
CA PHE A 257 18.68 9.99 -11.53
C PHE A 257 19.77 10.82 -12.18
N GLU A 258 20.10 10.58 -13.46
CA GLU A 258 21.16 11.29 -14.20
C GLU A 258 20.99 12.82 -14.20
N SER A 259 19.74 13.29 -14.14
CA SER A 259 19.43 14.72 -14.14
C SER A 259 19.51 15.39 -12.77
N ARG A 260 19.76 14.66 -11.67
CA ARG A 260 19.72 15.21 -10.29
C ARG A 260 20.65 16.39 -10.08
N VAL A 261 21.92 16.25 -10.46
CA VAL A 261 22.93 17.30 -10.22
C VAL A 261 22.67 18.55 -11.09
N PRO A 262 22.46 18.42 -12.41
CA PRO A 262 22.02 19.56 -13.23
C PRO A 262 20.72 20.20 -12.75
N PHE A 263 19.76 19.39 -12.28
CA PHE A 263 18.50 19.89 -11.74
C PHE A 263 18.71 20.72 -10.47
N LEU A 264 19.46 20.19 -9.49
CA LEU A 264 19.78 20.91 -8.25
C LEU A 264 20.52 22.23 -8.51
N HIS A 265 21.43 22.23 -9.48
CA HIS A 265 22.13 23.45 -9.91
C HIS A 265 21.18 24.45 -10.55
N GLY A 266 20.34 24.02 -11.49
CA GLY A 266 19.34 24.86 -12.14
C GLY A 266 18.29 25.43 -11.17
N MET A 267 18.02 24.73 -10.06
CA MET A 267 17.14 25.20 -8.99
C MET A 267 17.84 26.09 -7.95
N GLY A 268 19.15 26.35 -8.10
CA GLY A 268 19.94 27.18 -7.18
C GLY A 268 20.20 26.53 -5.82
N ILE A 269 20.05 25.21 -5.70
CA ILE A 269 20.24 24.46 -4.45
C ILE A 269 21.73 24.19 -4.18
N ILE A 270 22.53 24.01 -5.25
CA ILE A 270 23.98 23.85 -5.18
C ILE A 270 24.69 24.98 -5.95
N SER A 271 25.87 25.39 -5.48
CA SER A 271 26.66 26.45 -6.12
C SER A 271 27.38 25.97 -7.37
N ASP A 272 27.81 26.90 -8.23
CA ASP A 272 28.61 26.61 -9.42
C ASP A 272 29.86 25.78 -9.10
N GLN A 273 30.59 26.14 -8.04
CA GLN A 273 31.81 25.42 -7.65
C GLN A 273 31.50 23.98 -7.23
N LEU A 274 30.36 23.76 -6.53
CA LEU A 274 29.95 22.42 -6.13
C LEU A 274 29.47 21.61 -7.34
N TYR A 275 28.73 22.24 -8.25
CA TYR A 275 28.31 21.63 -9.51
C TYR A 275 29.52 21.18 -10.35
N GLU A 276 30.46 22.09 -10.62
CA GLU A 276 31.70 21.79 -11.35
C GLU A 276 32.49 20.66 -10.68
N THR A 277 32.66 20.73 -9.36
CA THR A 277 33.35 19.69 -8.60
C THR A 277 32.68 18.32 -8.76
N ILE A 278 31.35 18.25 -8.63
CA ILE A 278 30.59 16.99 -8.78
C ILE A 278 30.69 16.48 -10.22
N MET A 279 30.55 17.37 -11.20
CA MET A 279 30.62 17.01 -12.62
C MET A 279 32.02 16.53 -13.03
N GLU A 280 33.09 17.06 -12.41
CA GLU A 280 34.47 16.63 -12.66
C GLU A 280 34.82 15.31 -11.96
N HIS A 281 34.37 15.12 -10.71
CA HIS A 281 34.87 14.04 -9.84
C HIS A 281 33.90 12.89 -9.61
N CYS A 282 32.60 13.08 -9.85
CA CYS A 282 31.54 12.10 -9.57
C CYS A 282 30.81 11.63 -10.86
N HIS A 283 31.32 11.95 -12.05
CA HIS A 283 30.64 11.66 -13.31
C HIS A 283 30.40 10.15 -13.53
N GLY A 284 29.13 9.76 -13.68
CA GLY A 284 28.72 8.36 -13.86
C GLY A 284 28.65 7.54 -12.57
N GLU A 285 28.86 8.14 -11.39
CA GLU A 285 28.57 7.47 -10.12
C GLU A 285 27.06 7.46 -9.85
N VAL A 286 26.56 6.31 -9.39
CA VAL A 286 25.20 6.23 -8.88
C VAL A 286 25.17 6.95 -7.53
N TYR A 287 24.56 8.13 -7.47
CA TYR A 287 24.50 8.98 -6.27
C TYR A 287 23.87 8.31 -5.02
N THR A 288 23.28 7.12 -5.16
CA THR A 288 22.81 6.29 -4.03
C THR A 288 23.92 5.46 -3.37
N ASN A 289 25.08 5.31 -4.02
CA ASN A 289 26.26 4.63 -3.46
C ASN A 289 27.56 5.34 -3.91
N PRO A 290 27.79 6.57 -3.42
CA PRO A 290 28.96 7.36 -3.79
C PRO A 290 30.25 6.67 -3.33
N LYS A 291 31.24 6.54 -4.22
CA LYS A 291 32.51 5.87 -3.88
C LYS A 291 33.46 6.75 -3.08
N THR A 292 33.22 8.06 -3.08
CA THR A 292 34.06 9.05 -2.40
C THR A 292 33.26 9.80 -1.33
N ALA A 293 33.94 10.17 -0.23
CA ALA A 293 33.36 10.97 0.84
C ALA A 293 32.82 12.33 0.34
N LEU A 294 33.40 12.86 -0.75
CA LEU A 294 32.99 14.10 -1.38
C LEU A 294 31.63 13.97 -2.09
N CYS A 295 31.40 12.89 -2.86
CA CYS A 295 30.10 12.63 -3.48
C CYS A 295 29.03 12.25 -2.43
N ALA A 296 29.43 11.69 -1.27
CA ALA A 296 28.54 11.40 -0.15
C ALA A 296 28.06 12.67 0.58
N GLN A 297 28.94 13.62 0.89
CA GLN A 297 28.58 14.86 1.57
C GLN A 297 27.65 15.78 0.76
N ALA A 298 27.73 15.72 -0.56
CA ALA A 298 26.80 16.45 -1.44
C ALA A 298 25.37 15.86 -1.40
N SER A 299 25.24 14.57 -1.07
CA SER A 299 23.96 13.84 -1.09
C SER A 299 23.20 13.90 0.24
N ASP A 300 23.89 14.12 1.37
CA ASP A 300 23.32 14.05 2.75
C ASP A 300 22.60 15.34 3.22
N ARG A 301 22.51 16.39 2.39
CA ARG A 301 22.03 17.70 2.84
C ARG A 301 20.50 17.87 2.90
N PHE A 302 19.70 16.87 2.53
CA PHE A 302 18.31 17.14 2.13
C PHE A 302 17.19 16.33 2.79
N ASP A 303 17.44 15.54 3.85
CA ASP A 303 16.41 14.57 4.26
C ASP A 303 16.01 14.58 5.74
N ARG A 304 15.44 15.70 6.23
CA ARG A 304 14.72 15.73 7.52
C ARG A 304 13.48 16.63 7.49
N ASN A 305 12.30 16.03 7.30
CA ASN A 305 11.01 16.68 7.52
C ASN A 305 10.51 16.41 8.96
N TYR A 306 10.29 17.46 9.75
CA TYR A 306 9.84 17.37 11.15
C TYR A 306 8.51 16.61 11.32
N GLY A 307 7.61 16.64 10.33
CA GLY A 307 6.35 15.89 10.36
C GLY A 307 6.57 14.37 10.47
N THR A 308 7.63 13.84 9.86
CA THR A 308 7.97 12.42 9.96
C THR A 308 8.28 11.99 11.39
N TYR A 309 8.90 12.87 12.18
CA TYR A 309 9.21 12.63 13.60
C TYR A 309 7.93 12.51 14.43
N LEU A 310 6.91 13.35 14.17
CA LEU A 310 5.62 13.27 14.85
C LEU A 310 4.87 11.98 14.50
N SER A 311 4.94 11.50 13.25
CA SER A 311 4.28 10.24 12.87
C SER A 311 4.78 9.03 13.66
N TYR A 312 6.07 9.03 14.03
CA TYR A 312 6.66 8.00 14.87
C TYR A 312 6.02 7.95 16.26
N PHE A 313 5.89 9.08 16.96
CA PHE A 313 5.25 9.11 18.28
C PHE A 313 3.77 8.76 18.22
N TRP A 314 3.09 9.23 17.17
CA TRP A 314 1.68 8.92 16.98
C TRP A 314 1.46 7.43 16.79
N ALA A 315 2.19 6.79 15.86
CA ALA A 315 2.05 5.38 15.54
C ALA A 315 2.50 4.43 16.67
N ASN A 316 3.50 4.84 17.47
CA ASN A 316 3.99 4.06 18.60
C ASN A 316 3.22 4.28 19.91
N ASN A 317 2.29 5.24 19.97
CA ASN A 317 1.46 5.42 21.16
C ASN A 317 0.52 4.23 21.38
N ASN A 318 0.44 3.70 22.61
CA ASN A 318 -0.39 2.54 22.92
C ASN A 318 -1.88 2.75 22.61
N ILE A 319 -2.41 3.96 22.82
CA ILE A 319 -3.81 4.27 22.52
C ILE A 319 -4.04 4.24 21.00
N THR A 320 -3.09 4.76 20.22
CA THR A 320 -3.16 4.68 18.75
C THR A 320 -3.12 3.24 18.27
N ARG A 321 -2.20 2.44 18.83
CA ARG A 321 -2.06 1.03 18.47
C ARG A 321 -3.30 0.22 18.83
N ASP A 322 -3.92 0.49 19.98
CA ASP A 322 -5.18 -0.15 20.38
C ASP A 322 -6.33 0.29 19.45
N ALA A 323 -6.40 1.58 19.08
CA ALA A 323 -7.42 2.12 18.17
C ALA A 323 -7.32 1.54 16.75
N LEU A 324 -6.10 1.37 16.23
CA LEU A 324 -5.81 0.72 14.95
C LEU A 324 -5.89 -0.81 15.02
N GLY A 325 -6.07 -1.37 16.23
CA GLY A 325 -6.16 -2.81 16.39
C GLY A 325 -4.85 -3.56 16.18
N ILE A 326 -3.70 -2.94 16.46
CA ILE A 326 -2.40 -3.57 16.29
C ILE A 326 -2.31 -4.79 17.24
N LYS A 327 -1.95 -5.93 16.67
CA LYS A 327 -1.90 -7.20 17.41
C LYS A 327 -0.78 -7.14 18.47
N LYS A 328 -1.12 -7.35 19.74
CA LYS A 328 -0.12 -7.40 20.81
C LYS A 328 0.92 -8.48 20.52
N GLY A 329 2.20 -8.12 20.60
CA GLY A 329 3.33 -9.00 20.29
C GLY A 329 3.58 -9.25 18.80
N SER A 330 2.92 -8.55 17.87
CA SER A 330 3.25 -8.64 16.43
C SER A 330 4.46 -7.79 16.04
N LYS A 331 4.51 -6.57 16.57
CA LYS A 331 5.55 -5.57 16.34
C LYS A 331 5.78 -4.81 17.63
N ASP A 332 7.02 -4.68 18.07
CA ASP A 332 7.33 -3.91 19.28
C ASP A 332 7.34 -2.41 18.99
N GLU A 333 7.92 -2.03 17.85
CA GLU A 333 8.07 -0.66 17.39
C GLU A 333 7.59 -0.54 15.93
N TRP A 334 6.85 0.53 15.65
CA TRP A 334 6.59 1.00 14.30
C TRP A 334 7.75 1.86 13.84
N VAL A 335 8.31 1.53 12.67
CA VAL A 335 9.37 2.28 12.02
C VAL A 335 8.84 2.76 10.67
N ARG A 336 9.11 4.03 10.34
CA ARG A 336 8.64 4.63 9.09
C ARG A 336 9.23 3.93 7.88
N CYS A 337 10.54 3.72 7.84
CA CYS A 337 11.27 3.03 6.78
C CYS A 337 12.42 2.25 7.41
N HIS A 338 12.63 1.02 6.96
CA HIS A 338 13.75 0.18 7.36
C HIS A 338 14.93 0.43 6.41
N GLU A 339 16.05 0.93 6.92
CA GLU A 339 17.21 1.34 6.13
C GLU A 339 18.39 0.38 6.36
N GLY A 340 18.37 -0.74 5.63
CA GLY A 340 19.46 -1.73 5.65
C GLY A 340 19.49 -2.68 6.85
N ASP A 341 18.57 -2.53 7.81
CA ASP A 341 18.45 -3.42 8.98
C ASP A 341 17.70 -4.72 8.68
N LEU A 342 16.96 -4.79 7.57
CA LEU A 342 16.30 -6.00 7.07
C LEU A 342 16.72 -6.32 5.63
N PRO A 343 16.92 -7.61 5.27
CA PRO A 343 17.34 -7.99 3.94
C PRO A 343 16.28 -7.63 2.89
N TYR A 344 16.70 -7.02 1.79
CA TYR A 344 15.84 -6.68 0.65
C TYR A 344 16.60 -6.89 -0.66
N SER A 345 15.99 -7.62 -1.62
CA SER A 345 16.59 -7.85 -2.94
C SER A 345 15.98 -6.97 -4.02
N PHE A 346 16.84 -6.25 -4.74
CA PHE A 346 16.48 -5.46 -5.94
C PHE A 346 16.54 -6.34 -7.19
N ASP A 347 15.55 -7.22 -7.35
CA ASP A 347 15.48 -8.24 -8.40
C ASP A 347 14.75 -7.78 -9.68
N ILE A 348 14.14 -6.59 -9.67
CA ILE A 348 13.60 -5.88 -10.83
C ILE A 348 14.59 -4.79 -11.27
N LYS A 349 15.37 -5.11 -12.31
CA LYS A 349 16.36 -4.18 -12.88
C LYS A 349 15.73 -2.90 -13.47
N SER A 350 14.62 -3.04 -14.18
CA SER A 350 14.00 -1.95 -14.93
C SER A 350 12.52 -2.21 -15.13
N THR A 351 11.70 -1.17 -14.93
CA THR A 351 10.24 -1.24 -15.14
C THR A 351 9.70 -0.59 -16.38
N ILE A 352 10.54 0.06 -17.19
CA ILE A 352 10.15 0.66 -18.48
C ILE A 352 9.41 -0.37 -19.36
N LYS A 353 9.90 -1.61 -19.40
CA LYS A 353 9.25 -2.70 -20.16
C LYS A 353 7.83 -3.04 -19.65
N TYR A 354 7.59 -2.96 -18.35
CA TYR A 354 6.27 -3.24 -17.76
C TYR A 354 5.31 -2.10 -18.09
N HIS A 355 5.77 -0.85 -18.07
CA HIS A 355 4.98 0.29 -18.56
C HIS A 355 4.57 0.12 -20.03
N ARG A 356 5.51 -0.27 -20.89
CA ARG A 356 5.23 -0.56 -22.31
C ARG A 356 4.20 -1.68 -22.47
N ASN A 357 4.37 -2.80 -21.77
CA ASN A 357 3.48 -3.95 -21.88
C ASN A 357 2.05 -3.61 -21.45
N MET A 358 1.89 -2.92 -20.33
CA MET A 358 0.57 -2.61 -19.77
C MET A 358 -0.20 -1.61 -20.64
N THR A 359 0.47 -0.55 -21.12
CA THR A 359 -0.15 0.42 -22.02
C THR A 359 -0.53 -0.21 -23.36
N LEU A 360 0.32 -1.07 -23.94
CA LEU A 360 -0.02 -1.82 -25.17
C LEU A 360 -1.18 -2.80 -24.99
N LYS A 361 -1.39 -3.33 -23.77
CA LYS A 361 -2.58 -4.12 -23.41
C LYS A 361 -3.84 -3.27 -23.22
N GLY A 362 -3.74 -1.95 -23.34
CA GLY A 362 -4.87 -1.02 -23.25
C GLY A 362 -5.17 -0.53 -21.84
N TYR A 363 -4.30 -0.79 -20.85
CA TYR A 363 -4.43 -0.20 -19.51
C TYR A 363 -3.82 1.21 -19.50
N PRO A 364 -4.63 2.27 -19.31
CA PRO A 364 -4.13 3.63 -19.19
C PRO A 364 -3.14 3.77 -18.03
N ALA A 365 -2.15 4.63 -18.25
CA ALA A 365 -1.11 4.93 -17.29
C ALA A 365 -0.99 6.45 -17.11
N LEU A 366 -1.10 6.91 -15.87
CA LEU A 366 -0.75 8.29 -15.50
C LEU A 366 0.62 8.28 -14.80
N VAL A 367 1.59 8.91 -15.43
CA VAL A 367 2.90 9.18 -14.83
C VAL A 367 2.91 10.65 -14.46
N TYR A 368 3.22 11.00 -13.22
CA TYR A 368 3.34 12.39 -12.84
C TYR A 368 4.57 12.64 -11.98
N SER A 369 5.07 13.88 -11.99
CA SER A 369 6.20 14.29 -11.15
C SER A 369 5.98 15.68 -10.59
N GLY A 370 6.23 15.87 -9.30
CA GLY A 370 6.48 17.21 -8.75
C GLY A 370 7.69 17.84 -9.43
N ASP A 371 7.56 19.10 -9.88
CA ASP A 371 8.64 19.80 -10.60
C ASP A 371 9.75 20.35 -9.68
N HIS A 372 9.61 20.22 -8.36
CA HIS A 372 10.62 20.53 -7.35
C HIS A 372 11.24 19.28 -6.71
N ASP A 373 10.94 18.08 -7.22
CA ASP A 373 11.54 16.85 -6.71
C ASP A 373 13.02 16.70 -7.09
N SER A 374 13.89 16.67 -6.08
CA SER A 374 15.32 16.41 -6.24
C SER A 374 15.73 14.94 -6.07
N ALA A 375 14.83 14.09 -5.57
CA ALA A 375 15.09 12.66 -5.39
C ALA A 375 14.93 11.90 -6.72
N VAL A 376 13.81 12.12 -7.42
CA VAL A 376 13.55 11.61 -8.78
C VAL A 376 13.08 12.76 -9.68
N PRO A 377 14.01 13.58 -10.20
CA PRO A 377 13.64 14.75 -10.98
C PRO A 377 12.77 14.40 -12.19
N PHE A 378 11.78 15.26 -12.47
CA PHE A 378 10.84 15.05 -13.57
C PHE A 378 11.53 14.89 -14.94
N LEU A 379 12.75 15.43 -15.11
CA LEU A 379 13.56 15.28 -16.32
C LEU A 379 13.91 13.82 -16.60
N GLY A 380 14.23 13.03 -15.56
CA GLY A 380 14.47 11.59 -15.68
C GLY A 380 13.18 10.85 -16.04
N THR A 381 12.08 11.19 -15.35
CA THR A 381 10.76 10.64 -15.65
C THR A 381 10.33 10.88 -17.09
N GLN A 382 10.47 12.13 -17.57
CA GLN A 382 10.15 12.50 -18.94
C GLN A 382 11.05 11.78 -19.95
N SER A 383 12.34 11.59 -19.63
CA SER A 383 13.29 10.91 -20.51
C SER A 383 12.94 9.44 -20.72
N TRP A 384 12.60 8.69 -19.66
CA TRP A 384 12.19 7.30 -19.84
C TRP A 384 10.80 7.18 -20.46
N VAL A 385 9.86 8.09 -20.18
CA VAL A 385 8.55 8.10 -20.86
C VAL A 385 8.75 8.28 -22.37
N ARG A 386 9.66 9.18 -22.79
CA ARG A 386 10.02 9.38 -24.20
C ARG A 386 10.71 8.17 -24.81
N SER A 387 11.47 7.39 -24.04
CA SER A 387 12.15 6.19 -24.54
C SER A 387 11.19 5.07 -24.97
N LEU A 388 9.92 5.13 -24.52
CA LEU A 388 8.86 4.25 -25.03
C LEU A 388 8.52 4.48 -26.51
N ASN A 389 8.90 5.64 -27.06
CA ASN A 389 8.75 5.98 -28.48
C ASN A 389 7.30 5.84 -28.98
N PHE A 390 6.33 6.24 -28.15
CA PHE A 390 4.94 6.35 -28.55
C PHE A 390 4.68 7.70 -29.24
N PRO A 391 3.88 7.76 -30.32
CA PRO A 391 3.46 9.02 -30.90
C PRO A 391 2.70 9.91 -29.90
N ILE A 392 2.90 11.23 -30.00
CA ILE A 392 2.17 12.23 -29.22
C ILE A 392 0.77 12.40 -29.81
N VAL A 393 -0.24 12.44 -28.93
CA VAL A 393 -1.66 12.63 -29.29
C VAL A 393 -2.18 13.98 -28.81
N ASP A 394 -1.65 14.49 -27.69
CA ASP A 394 -1.93 15.83 -27.18
C ASP A 394 -0.60 16.46 -26.75
N GLU A 395 -0.29 17.62 -27.34
CA GLU A 395 1.01 18.30 -27.17
C GLU A 395 1.20 18.85 -25.76
N TRP A 396 2.46 19.19 -25.42
CA TRP A 396 2.82 19.74 -24.13
C TRP A 396 2.07 21.05 -23.84
N ARG A 397 1.19 21.03 -22.85
CA ARG A 397 0.34 22.17 -22.49
C ARG A 397 0.13 22.29 -20.99
N ALA A 398 -0.19 23.49 -20.53
CA ALA A 398 -0.57 23.71 -19.14
C ALA A 398 -1.91 23.02 -18.81
N TRP A 399 -2.01 22.47 -17.61
CA TRP A 399 -3.28 22.10 -16.99
C TRP A 399 -3.57 23.06 -15.84
N HIS A 400 -4.85 23.38 -15.64
CA HIS A 400 -5.27 24.47 -14.77
C HIS A 400 -6.17 23.98 -13.64
N LEU A 401 -6.02 24.59 -12.47
CA LEU A 401 -6.91 24.45 -11.31
C LEU A 401 -7.18 25.86 -10.77
N ASP A 402 -8.46 26.19 -10.55
CA ASP A 402 -8.90 27.48 -10.02
C ASP A 402 -8.29 28.71 -10.73
N GLY A 403 -8.15 28.63 -12.06
CA GLY A 403 -7.61 29.70 -12.90
C GLY A 403 -6.08 29.85 -12.85
N GLN A 404 -5.37 28.97 -12.15
CA GLN A 404 -3.90 28.93 -12.11
C GLN A 404 -3.37 27.73 -12.87
N SER A 405 -2.20 27.88 -13.51
CA SER A 405 -1.47 26.72 -14.05
C SER A 405 -0.95 25.87 -12.89
N ALA A 406 -1.48 24.66 -12.78
CA ALA A 406 -1.10 23.69 -11.76
C ALA A 406 0.02 22.76 -12.23
N GLY A 407 0.42 22.87 -13.49
CA GLY A 407 1.54 22.16 -14.09
C GLY A 407 1.35 21.99 -15.59
N PHE A 408 2.06 21.03 -16.18
CA PHE A 408 2.02 20.77 -17.61
C PHE A 408 1.76 19.29 -17.89
N THR A 409 1.19 18.97 -19.04
CA THR A 409 0.86 17.60 -19.41
C THR A 409 1.07 17.35 -20.90
N ILE A 410 1.35 16.09 -21.23
CA ILE A 410 1.47 15.56 -22.58
C ILE A 410 0.88 14.15 -22.61
N THR A 411 0.14 13.83 -23.67
CA THR A 411 -0.47 12.51 -23.84
C THR A 411 0.07 11.84 -25.09
N TYR A 412 0.38 10.56 -24.95
CA TYR A 412 0.86 9.69 -26.01
C TYR A 412 -0.20 8.68 -26.42
N THR A 413 0.02 7.96 -27.52
CA THR A 413 -0.80 6.79 -27.86
C THR A 413 -0.74 5.74 -26.73
N ASN A 414 -1.65 4.77 -26.78
CA ASN A 414 -1.79 3.73 -25.75
C ASN A 414 -2.20 4.27 -24.37
N ASN A 415 -2.88 5.43 -24.34
CA ASN A 415 -3.41 6.06 -23.12
C ASN A 415 -2.35 6.29 -22.02
N LEU A 416 -1.13 6.63 -22.42
CA LEU A 416 -0.06 7.06 -21.51
C LEU A 416 -0.06 8.58 -21.41
N THR A 417 -0.19 9.11 -20.20
CA THR A 417 -0.10 10.55 -19.93
C THR A 417 1.06 10.82 -18.99
N PHE A 418 1.86 11.83 -19.32
CA PHE A 418 2.83 12.41 -18.40
C PHE A 418 2.35 13.80 -17.94
N ALA A 419 2.50 14.09 -16.65
CA ALA A 419 2.17 15.40 -16.10
C ALA A 419 3.22 15.88 -15.08
N THR A 420 3.49 17.17 -15.05
CA THR A 420 4.18 17.81 -13.93
C THR A 420 3.17 18.45 -12.99
N VAL A 421 3.51 18.50 -11.71
CA VAL A 421 2.76 19.23 -10.67
C VAL A 421 3.63 20.40 -10.22
N LYS A 422 3.17 21.62 -10.52
CA LYS A 422 3.92 22.85 -10.28
C LYS A 422 4.02 23.15 -8.78
N GLY A 423 5.24 23.27 -8.27
CA GLY A 423 5.53 23.44 -6.85
C GLY A 423 5.53 22.13 -6.05
N GLY A 424 5.25 20.99 -6.68
CA GLY A 424 5.25 19.70 -6.01
C GLY A 424 6.67 19.17 -5.76
N GLY A 425 6.92 18.63 -4.57
CA GLY A 425 8.16 17.90 -4.25
C GLY A 425 8.09 16.41 -4.61
N HIS A 426 8.86 15.57 -3.92
CA HIS A 426 8.94 14.13 -4.20
C HIS A 426 7.60 13.39 -4.06
N THR A 427 6.86 13.68 -2.99
CA THR A 427 5.48 13.24 -2.82
C THR A 427 4.57 14.39 -3.19
N ALA A 428 4.33 14.59 -4.49
CA ALA A 428 3.62 15.78 -4.99
C ALA A 428 2.28 16.09 -4.27
N PRO A 429 1.43 15.10 -3.90
CA PRO A 429 0.19 15.37 -3.15
C PRO A 429 0.36 15.95 -1.74
N GLU A 430 1.58 15.99 -1.19
CA GLU A 430 1.87 16.61 0.11
C GLU A 430 1.77 18.15 0.07
N PHE A 431 2.04 18.73 -1.10
CA PHE A 431 2.15 20.17 -1.36
C PHE A 431 0.86 20.71 -1.99
#